data_AF-A0A183DA90-F1
#
_entry.id   AF-A0A183DA90-F1
#
_cell.length_a   1.000
_cell.length_b   1.000
_cell.length_c   1.000
_cell.angle_alpha   90.00
_cell.angle_beta   90.00
_cell.angle_gamma   90.00
#
_symmetry.space_group_name_H-M   'P 1'
#
loop_
_entity.id
_entity.type
_entity.pdbx_description
1 polymer ?
#
loop_
_entity_poly.entity_id
_entity_poly.type
_entity_poly.pdbx_seq_one_letter_code
_entity_poly.pdbx_strand_id
1 'polypeptide(L)'
;MKEKKFQYGAENPFTLLHDYMGHLLSWENTSGFEHTSNTPISDDADICAFAYTLIKPTRPYENNDFHITLKVVNKKNSSLDSVKVSLEMTRNGVTTALIQFRQSPAILNGIGTVDGTSRLLSNASFTARWKLKPVNNVRLTHDAQYQVSGPLS
;
A
#
# COMPACT_ATOMS: atom_id res chain seq x y z
N MET A 1 -34.76 -41.50 27.32
CA MET A 1 -34.66 -40.08 26.91
C MET A 1 -33.76 -40.00 25.68
N LYS A 2 -34.28 -39.58 24.53
CA LYS A 2 -33.49 -39.36 23.30
C LYS A 2 -33.59 -37.87 22.96
N GLU A 3 -32.47 -37.15 23.04
CA GLU A 3 -32.39 -35.79 22.50
C GLU A 3 -32.27 -35.87 20.97
N LYS A 4 -33.27 -35.33 20.26
CA LYS A 4 -33.16 -35.00 18.84
C LYS A 4 -32.59 -33.59 18.73
N LYS A 5 -31.32 -33.46 18.32
CA LYS A 5 -30.78 -32.17 17.87
C LYS A 5 -31.26 -31.94 16.44
N PHE A 6 -32.17 -30.98 16.26
CA PHE A 6 -32.45 -30.43 14.93
C PHE A 6 -31.27 -29.56 14.52
N GLN A 7 -30.37 -30.10 13.71
CA GLN A 7 -29.50 -29.28 12.89
C GLN A 7 -30.32 -28.83 11.69
N TYR A 8 -30.67 -27.54 11.63
CA TYR A 8 -31.08 -26.91 10.39
C TYR A 8 -29.85 -26.90 9.46
N GLY A 9 -29.68 -27.98 8.71
CA GLY A 9 -28.76 -28.04 7.59
C GLY A 9 -29.33 -27.15 6.49
N ALA A 10 -28.67 -26.02 6.21
CA ALA A 10 -28.85 -25.37 4.93
C ALA A 10 -28.39 -26.36 3.84
N GLU A 11 -29.19 -26.56 2.78
CA GLU A 11 -28.91 -27.54 1.71
C GLU A 11 -27.56 -27.32 1.01
N ASN A 12 -26.95 -26.15 1.17
CA ASN A 12 -25.58 -25.91 0.76
C ASN A 12 -24.90 -24.88 1.70
N PRO A 13 -23.99 -25.30 2.59
CA PRO A 13 -23.31 -24.40 3.54
C PRO A 13 -22.35 -23.41 2.86
N PHE A 14 -22.15 -23.50 1.54
CA PHE A 14 -21.30 -22.60 0.77
C PHE A 14 -22.09 -21.50 0.03
N THR A 15 -23.43 -21.54 -0.01
CA THR A 15 -24.22 -20.53 -0.73
C THR A 15 -24.07 -19.13 -0.11
N LEU A 16 -24.06 -19.05 1.23
CA LEU A 16 -23.79 -17.79 1.94
C LEU A 16 -22.36 -17.29 1.69
N LEU A 17 -21.40 -18.20 1.49
CA LEU A 17 -20.02 -17.83 1.16
C LEU A 17 -19.93 -17.29 -0.27
N HIS A 18 -20.67 -17.87 -1.21
CA HIS A 18 -20.71 -17.44 -2.61
C HIS A 18 -21.41 -16.09 -2.79
N ASP A 19 -22.51 -15.82 -2.10
CA ASP A 19 -23.15 -14.49 -2.12
C ASP A 19 -22.26 -13.42 -1.46
N TYR A 20 -21.58 -13.77 -0.37
CA TYR A 20 -20.63 -12.86 0.29
C TYR A 20 -19.38 -12.59 -0.58
N MET A 21 -18.85 -13.61 -1.25
CA MET A 21 -17.76 -13.48 -2.22
C MET A 21 -18.22 -12.70 -3.46
N GLY A 22 -19.46 -12.90 -3.92
CA GLY A 22 -20.06 -12.15 -5.02
C GLY A 22 -20.21 -10.66 -4.69
N HIS A 23 -20.62 -10.31 -3.47
CA HIS A 23 -20.66 -8.93 -2.99
C HIS A 23 -19.27 -8.29 -2.80
N LEU A 24 -18.28 -9.07 -2.33
CA LEU A 24 -16.90 -8.58 -2.21
C LEU A 24 -16.23 -8.32 -3.57
N LEU A 25 -16.51 -9.17 -4.56
CA LEU A 25 -15.93 -9.06 -5.90
C LEU A 25 -16.68 -8.09 -6.81
N SER A 26 -17.93 -7.74 -6.49
CA SER A 26 -18.70 -6.70 -7.19
C SER A 26 -18.43 -5.27 -6.67
N TRP A 27 -17.65 -5.13 -5.58
CA TRP A 27 -17.23 -3.82 -5.03
C TRP A 27 -15.98 -3.22 -5.71
N GLU A 28 -15.45 -3.80 -6.79
CA GLU A 28 -14.43 -3.12 -7.60
C GLU A 28 -14.80 -3.17 -9.08
N ASN A 29 -15.72 -2.29 -9.47
CA ASN A 29 -15.72 -1.78 -10.85
C ASN A 29 -16.18 -0.32 -10.93
N THR A 30 -15.56 0.53 -10.11
CA THR A 30 -15.35 1.94 -10.42
C THR A 30 -13.85 2.23 -10.34
N SER A 31 -13.10 1.60 -11.24
CA SER A 31 -11.87 2.19 -11.78
C SER A 31 -12.24 3.31 -12.79
N GLY A 32 -13.13 4.20 -12.36
CA GLY A 32 -13.33 5.50 -12.95
C GLY A 32 -12.59 6.49 -12.06
N PHE A 33 -11.60 7.16 -12.64
CA PHE A 33 -10.91 8.27 -12.01
C PHE A 33 -11.89 9.47 -11.94
N GLU A 34 -12.93 9.38 -11.11
CA GLU A 34 -13.92 10.44 -10.90
C GLU A 34 -13.97 10.78 -9.42
N HIS A 35 -13.15 11.75 -9.02
CA HIS A 35 -13.42 12.54 -7.83
C HIS A 35 -14.63 13.44 -8.11
N THR A 36 -15.84 12.94 -7.88
CA THR A 36 -17.02 13.81 -7.71
C THR A 36 -17.01 14.37 -6.30
N SER A 37 -16.16 15.35 -6.05
CA SER A 37 -16.37 16.32 -4.98
C SER A 37 -17.24 17.44 -5.56
N ASN A 38 -18.57 17.30 -5.43
CA ASN A 38 -19.54 18.38 -5.64
C ASN A 38 -19.40 19.42 -4.51
N THR A 39 -18.28 20.12 -4.53
CA THR A 39 -18.11 21.44 -3.93
C THR A 39 -17.73 22.33 -5.11
N PRO A 40 -18.28 23.54 -5.24
CA PRO A 40 -17.81 24.46 -6.27
C PRO A 40 -16.36 24.77 -5.93
N ILE A 41 -15.43 24.08 -6.61
CA ILE A 41 -13.99 24.28 -6.44
C ILE A 41 -13.74 25.71 -6.92
N SER A 42 -13.52 26.61 -5.97
CA SER A 42 -12.89 27.89 -6.23
C SER A 42 -11.58 27.63 -6.96
N ASP A 43 -11.35 28.41 -8.01
CA ASP A 43 -10.15 28.51 -8.85
C ASP A 43 -9.01 27.49 -8.59
N ASP A 44 -8.57 26.83 -9.67
CA ASP A 44 -7.30 26.09 -9.83
C ASP A 44 -6.06 26.88 -9.31
N ALA A 45 -6.24 28.16 -8.99
CA ALA A 45 -5.32 29.03 -8.27
C ALA A 45 -4.91 28.56 -6.87
N ASP A 46 -5.59 27.62 -6.21
CA ASP A 46 -5.20 27.16 -4.86
C ASP A 46 -4.29 25.92 -4.85
N ILE A 47 -4.26 25.13 -5.92
CA ILE A 47 -3.41 23.93 -5.98
C ILE A 47 -1.97 24.33 -6.32
N CYS A 48 -1.02 24.04 -5.43
CA CYS A 48 0.40 24.37 -5.63
C CYS A 48 1.17 23.29 -6.42
N ALA A 49 0.84 22.01 -6.23
CA ALA A 49 1.54 20.91 -6.87
C ALA A 49 0.65 19.66 -6.98
N PHE A 50 0.97 18.80 -7.95
CA PHE A 50 0.46 17.43 -8.01
C PHE A 50 1.54 16.43 -7.64
N ALA A 51 1.14 15.37 -6.94
CA ALA A 51 2.00 14.27 -6.56
C ALA A 51 1.41 12.94 -7.05
N TYR A 52 2.26 12.11 -7.64
CA TYR A 52 1.91 10.77 -8.12
C TYR A 52 2.82 9.76 -7.44
N THR A 53 2.24 8.71 -6.87
CA THR A 53 2.97 7.65 -6.18
C THR A 53 2.79 6.33 -6.91
N LEU A 54 3.87 5.59 -7.07
CA LEU A 54 3.89 4.26 -7.66
C LEU A 54 4.63 3.30 -6.73
N ILE A 55 3.95 2.22 -6.34
CA ILE A 55 4.49 1.16 -5.50
C ILE A 55 4.68 -0.10 -6.37
N LYS A 56 5.88 -0.68 -6.36
CA LYS A 56 6.21 -1.89 -7.14
C LYS A 56 6.96 -2.93 -6.29
N PRO A 57 6.50 -4.20 -6.23
CA PRO A 57 5.25 -4.71 -6.81
C PRO A 57 4.01 -4.14 -6.10
N THR A 58 2.84 -4.21 -6.75
CA THR A 58 1.56 -3.70 -6.21
C THR A 58 1.20 -4.33 -4.85
N ARG A 59 1.62 -5.59 -4.64
CA ARG A 59 1.50 -6.29 -3.36
C ARG A 59 2.92 -6.60 -2.86
N PRO A 60 3.46 -5.83 -1.90
CA PRO A 60 4.74 -6.15 -1.29
C PRO A 60 4.61 -7.44 -0.48
N TYR A 61 5.56 -8.35 -0.65
CA TYR A 61 5.64 -9.60 0.10
C TYR A 61 6.63 -9.45 1.26
N GLU A 62 6.41 -10.19 2.34
CA GLU A 62 7.36 -10.24 3.45
C GLU A 62 8.75 -10.67 2.96
N ASN A 63 9.79 -10.04 3.51
CA ASN A 63 11.21 -10.28 3.17
C ASN A 63 11.63 -9.96 1.73
N ASN A 64 10.74 -9.43 0.90
CA ASN A 64 11.07 -8.98 -0.45
C ASN A 64 11.20 -7.46 -0.50
N ASP A 65 12.16 -7.00 -1.30
CA ASP A 65 12.33 -5.58 -1.56
C ASP A 65 11.19 -5.07 -2.44
N PHE A 66 10.70 -3.88 -2.15
CA PHE A 66 9.77 -3.15 -2.99
C PHE A 66 10.20 -1.70 -3.12
N HIS A 67 9.70 -1.04 -4.15
CA HIS A 67 10.09 0.31 -4.52
C HIS A 67 8.90 1.25 -4.46
N ILE A 68 9.14 2.45 -3.93
CA ILE A 68 8.20 3.56 -3.97
C ILE A 68 8.81 4.65 -4.83
N THR A 69 8.07 5.10 -5.83
CA THR A 69 8.44 6.24 -6.68
C THR A 69 7.40 7.33 -6.50
N LEU A 70 7.83 8.49 -6.03
CA LEU A 70 7.04 9.72 -5.95
C LEU A 70 7.47 10.65 -7.08
N LYS A 71 6.53 11.17 -7.85
CA LYS A 71 6.74 12.27 -8.80
C LYS A 71 5.93 13.48 -8.34
N VAL A 72 6.59 14.62 -8.14
CA VAL A 72 5.94 15.87 -7.78
C VAL A 72 6.11 16.88 -8.91
N VAL A 73 5.03 17.56 -9.28
CA VAL A 73 4.99 18.56 -10.35
C VAL A 73 4.50 19.87 -9.77
N ASN A 74 5.31 20.93 -9.85
CA ASN A 74 4.90 22.28 -9.49
C ASN A 74 3.92 22.81 -10.54
N LYS A 75 2.76 23.29 -10.09
CA LYS A 75 1.73 23.87 -10.96
C LYS A 75 1.70 25.39 -10.92
N LYS A 76 2.48 26.01 -10.05
CA LYS A 76 2.61 27.47 -10.00
C LYS A 76 3.56 27.99 -11.08
N ASN A 77 3.23 29.18 -11.55
CA ASN A 77 4.14 30.03 -12.33
C ASN A 77 5.28 30.62 -11.48
N SER A 78 5.27 30.38 -10.17
CA SER A 78 6.33 30.70 -9.22
C SER A 78 7.02 29.43 -8.71
N SER A 79 8.17 29.60 -8.06
CA SER A 79 8.85 28.51 -7.36
C SER A 79 8.12 28.11 -6.08
N LEU A 80 8.23 26.84 -5.71
CA LEU A 80 7.86 26.33 -4.39
C LEU A 80 9.13 26.22 -3.55
N ASP A 81 9.19 26.98 -2.47
CA ASP A 81 10.30 26.97 -1.52
C ASP A 81 10.05 25.97 -0.39
N SER A 82 11.13 25.60 0.31
CA SER A 82 11.08 24.72 1.48
C SER A 82 10.44 23.35 1.24
N VAL A 83 10.75 22.74 0.09
CA VAL A 83 10.16 21.45 -0.30
C VAL A 83 10.61 20.35 0.64
N LYS A 84 9.65 19.76 1.36
CA LYS A 84 9.85 18.64 2.29
C LYS A 84 8.97 17.46 1.92
N VAL A 85 9.54 16.26 1.94
CA VAL A 85 8.81 15.00 1.73
C VAL A 85 9.07 14.04 2.88
N SER A 86 8.01 13.53 3.48
CA SER A 86 8.04 12.45 4.47
C SER A 86 7.33 11.23 3.91
N LEU A 87 7.92 10.06 4.12
CA LEU A 87 7.33 8.76 3.78
C LEU A 87 6.95 8.06 5.08
N GLU A 88 5.68 7.72 5.23
CA GLU A 88 5.16 6.94 6.34
C GLU A 88 4.42 5.70 5.80
N MET A 89 4.60 4.56 6.46
CA MET A 89 3.92 3.31 6.12
C MET A 89 3.04 2.88 7.28
N THR A 90 1.75 2.82 7.01
CA THR A 90 0.75 2.34 7.97
C THR A 90 0.16 1.02 7.49
N ARG A 91 -0.12 0.12 8.44
CA ARG A 91 -0.80 -1.14 8.17
C ARG A 91 -2.29 -0.92 8.37
N ASN A 92 -3.09 -1.32 7.39
CA ASN A 92 -4.54 -1.43 7.57
C ASN A 92 -4.86 -2.75 8.28
N GLY A 93 -5.39 -2.72 9.50
CA GLY A 93 -5.87 -3.90 10.22
C GLY A 93 -5.72 -3.84 11.75
N VAL A 94 -6.30 -4.82 12.44
CA VAL A 94 -6.40 -4.89 13.91
C VAL A 94 -5.21 -5.62 14.57
N THR A 95 -4.23 -6.07 13.78
CA THR A 95 -3.11 -6.87 14.27
C THR A 95 -2.12 -6.02 15.06
N THR A 96 -1.75 -6.47 16.25
CA THR A 96 -0.76 -5.81 17.13
C THR A 96 0.70 -6.05 16.71
N ALA A 97 0.94 -6.90 15.71
CA ALA A 97 2.27 -7.23 15.23
C ALA A 97 2.89 -6.04 14.49
N LEU A 98 3.97 -5.52 15.07
CA LEU A 98 4.73 -4.39 14.55
C LEU A 98 5.54 -4.83 13.33
N ILE A 99 5.26 -4.24 12.17
CA ILE A 99 6.08 -4.43 10.96
C ILE A 99 7.16 -3.36 10.96
N GLN A 100 8.41 -3.78 10.88
CA GLN A 100 9.53 -2.86 10.68
C GLN A 100 9.90 -2.80 9.21
N PHE A 101 10.34 -1.64 8.74
CA PHE A 101 10.82 -1.46 7.37
C PHE A 101 12.27 -0.99 7.40
N ARG A 102 13.13 -1.66 6.63
CA ARG A 102 14.44 -1.10 6.29
C ARG A 102 14.28 -0.22 5.06
N GLN A 103 14.56 1.06 5.22
CA GLN A 103 14.44 2.07 4.17
C GLN A 103 15.82 2.51 3.70
N SER A 104 16.05 2.46 2.39
CA SER A 104 17.26 3.06 1.79
C SER A 104 17.09 4.58 1.64
N PRO A 105 18.19 5.35 1.63
CA PRO A 105 18.14 6.78 1.28
C PRO A 105 17.40 7.03 -0.04
N ALA A 106 16.72 8.16 -0.14
CA ALA A 106 15.99 8.53 -1.35
C ALA A 106 16.96 8.80 -2.51
N ILE A 107 16.69 8.23 -3.68
CA ILE A 107 17.34 8.66 -4.92
C ILE A 107 16.49 9.78 -5.51
N LEU A 108 17.07 10.98 -5.61
CA LEU A 108 16.40 12.18 -6.09
C LEU A 108 16.83 12.51 -7.52
N ASN A 109 15.88 12.99 -8.33
CA ASN A 109 16.14 13.53 -9.65
C ASN A 109 15.27 14.78 -9.86
N GLY A 110 15.86 15.88 -10.34
CA GLY A 110 15.17 17.16 -10.52
C GLY A 110 15.07 18.03 -9.26
N ILE A 111 15.63 17.59 -8.13
CA ILE A 111 15.78 18.38 -6.90
C ILE A 111 17.01 17.88 -6.12
N GLY A 112 17.68 18.78 -5.39
CA GLY A 112 18.88 18.45 -4.61
C GLY A 112 18.56 17.70 -3.31
N THR A 113 17.56 18.17 -2.57
CA THR A 113 17.11 17.59 -1.29
C THR A 113 15.59 17.68 -1.17
N VAL A 114 15.02 16.95 -0.21
CA VAL A 114 13.59 17.00 0.13
C VAL A 114 13.40 17.15 1.65
N ASP A 115 14.35 17.81 2.30
CA ASP A 115 14.41 18.02 3.75
C ASP A 115 13.84 19.38 4.19
N GLY A 116 13.32 20.18 3.24
CA GLY A 116 12.83 21.53 3.49
C GLY A 116 13.84 22.63 3.18
N THR A 117 15.00 22.32 2.60
CA THR A 117 15.99 23.34 2.20
C THR A 117 15.99 23.64 0.69
N SER A 118 15.39 22.75 -0.11
CA SER A 118 15.37 22.88 -1.56
C SER A 118 14.18 23.68 -2.08
N ARG A 119 14.38 24.23 -3.28
CA ARG A 119 13.37 24.94 -4.06
C ARG A 119 13.03 24.16 -5.32
N LEU A 120 11.75 24.04 -5.64
CA LEU A 120 11.26 23.51 -6.90
C LEU A 120 10.85 24.67 -7.81
N LEU A 121 11.52 24.80 -8.96
CA LEU A 121 11.25 25.90 -9.89
C LEU A 121 9.82 25.83 -10.46
N SER A 122 9.36 26.96 -11.01
CA SER A 122 8.08 27.02 -11.70
C SER A 122 7.99 25.97 -12.81
N ASN A 123 6.83 25.29 -12.90
CA ASN A 123 6.54 24.25 -13.89
C ASN A 123 7.56 23.09 -13.92
N ALA A 124 8.45 23.01 -12.93
CA ALA A 124 9.42 21.93 -12.81
C ALA A 124 8.80 20.72 -12.09
N SER A 125 9.48 19.59 -12.19
CA SER A 125 9.11 18.38 -11.48
C SER A 125 10.33 17.67 -10.94
N PHE A 126 10.15 16.92 -9.86
CA PHE A 126 11.17 16.03 -9.34
C PHE A 126 10.60 14.64 -9.11
N THR A 127 11.51 13.68 -9.02
CA THR A 127 11.20 12.29 -8.65
C THR A 127 12.03 11.90 -7.45
N ALA A 128 11.40 11.23 -6.48
CA ALA A 128 12.05 10.61 -5.35
C ALA A 128 11.76 9.10 -5.35
N ARG A 129 12.80 8.28 -5.23
CA ARG A 129 12.67 6.82 -5.23
C ARG A 129 13.25 6.24 -3.96
N TRP A 130 12.47 5.40 -3.29
CA TRP A 130 12.91 4.62 -2.13
C TRP A 130 12.85 3.14 -2.44
N LYS A 131 13.83 2.41 -1.91
CA LYS A 131 13.81 0.96 -1.80
C LYS A 131 13.55 0.58 -0.35
N LEU A 132 12.52 -0.22 -0.13
CA LEU A 132 12.09 -0.65 1.19
C LEU A 132 12.02 -2.18 1.28
N LYS A 133 12.31 -2.70 2.47
CA LYS A 133 12.20 -4.12 2.78
C LYS A 133 11.42 -4.31 4.08
N PRO A 134 10.27 -5.01 4.08
CA PRO A 134 9.61 -5.41 5.31
C PRO A 134 10.52 -6.40 6.05
N VAL A 135 10.77 -6.12 7.33
CA VAL A 135 11.51 -6.99 8.24
C VAL A 135 10.53 -7.48 9.29
N ASN A 136 10.28 -8.79 9.28
CA ASN A 136 9.50 -9.44 10.30
C ASN A 136 10.45 -9.90 11.42
N ASN A 137 10.21 -9.44 12.65
CA ASN A 137 11.01 -9.80 13.82
C ASN A 137 10.70 -11.22 14.35
N VAL A 138 9.74 -11.93 13.76
CA VAL A 138 9.23 -13.22 14.25
C VAL A 138 9.89 -14.45 13.57
N ARG A 139 10.90 -14.25 12.71
CA ARG A 139 11.46 -15.32 11.85
C ARG A 139 12.35 -16.38 12.54
N LEU A 140 12.08 -16.67 13.82
CA LEU A 140 12.61 -17.83 14.55
C LEU A 140 11.47 -18.78 14.99
N THR A 141 10.44 -18.99 14.17
CA THR A 141 9.45 -20.05 14.40
C THR A 141 9.83 -21.33 13.64
N HIS A 142 10.75 -22.10 14.24
CA HIS A 142 10.61 -23.52 14.62
C HIS A 142 10.08 -24.59 13.65
N ASP A 143 10.04 -24.41 12.33
CA ASP A 143 9.75 -25.54 11.42
C ASP A 143 11.00 -26.04 10.71
N ALA A 144 11.73 -26.94 11.38
CA ALA A 144 12.67 -27.84 10.73
C ALA A 144 11.88 -29.02 10.14
N GLN A 145 11.67 -29.03 8.82
CA GLN A 145 11.15 -30.20 8.12
C GLN A 145 12.25 -31.26 8.07
N TYR A 146 12.09 -32.35 8.81
CA TYR A 146 12.89 -33.55 8.62
C TYR A 146 12.23 -34.43 7.57
N GLN A 147 13.00 -34.81 6.55
CA GLN A 147 12.55 -35.74 5.52
C GLN A 147 12.76 -37.16 6.06
N VAL A 148 11.68 -37.84 6.42
CA VAL A 148 11.72 -39.29 6.69
C VAL A 148 11.56 -40.01 5.36
N SER A 149 12.67 -40.42 4.77
CA SER A 149 12.65 -41.45 3.73
C SER A 149 12.97 -42.79 4.38
N GLY A 150 11.99 -43.69 4.40
CA GLY A 150 12.19 -45.09 4.76
C GLY A 150 11.69 -45.99 3.63
N PRO A 151 12.40 -47.08 3.31
CA PRO A 151 11.78 -48.31 2.88
C PRO A 151 11.58 -49.21 4.10
N LEU A 152 10.33 -49.63 4.36
CA LEU A 152 10.06 -50.81 5.19
C LEU A 152 10.33 -52.02 4.31
N SER A 153 11.46 -52.69 4.55
CA SER A 153 11.78 -54.04 4.05
C SER A 153 11.04 -55.10 4.86
#